data_AF-A0A952HF19-F1
#
_entry.id   AF-A0A952HF19-F1
#
_cell.length_a   1.000
_cell.length_b   1.000
_cell.length_c   1.000
_cell.angle_alpha   90.00
_cell.angle_beta   90.00
_cell.angle_gamma   90.00
#
_symmetry.space_group_name_H-M   'P 1'
#
loop_
_entity.id
_entity.type
_entity.pdbx_description
1 polymer ?
#
loop_
_entity_poly.entity_id
_entity_poly.type
_entity_poly.pdbx_seq_one_letter_code
_entity_poly.pdbx_strand_id
1 'polypeptide(L)'
;VIVRQGDTHARLDLSELAVRPPSSAGPGTLSFQMKREGNRSVYGDLLATFTTTAGVTFEVARAGGVAVYVPNAERRVQLPLQLPAGNATLPQGTLKLAFRERPESGGKLLAETSLNLP
;
A
#
# COMPACT_ATOMS: atom_id res chain seq x y z
N VAL A 1 -21.38 19.34 22.29
CA VAL A 1 -20.21 18.56 21.82
C VAL A 1 -20.23 17.21 22.54
N ILE A 2 -20.40 16.10 21.83
CA ILE A 2 -20.32 14.75 22.41
C ILE A 2 -18.95 14.20 22.07
N VAL A 3 -18.01 14.26 23.02
CA VAL A 3 -16.73 13.56 22.92
C VAL A 3 -16.94 12.16 23.47
N ARG A 4 -16.82 11.14 22.62
CA ARG A 4 -16.92 9.74 23.03
C ARG A 4 -15.51 9.25 23.32
N GLN A 5 -15.12 9.22 24.60
CA GLN A 5 -13.96 8.43 25.02
C GLN A 5 -14.42 6.98 25.18
N GLY A 6 -14.16 6.18 24.16
CA GLY A 6 -14.15 4.72 24.24
C GLY A 6 -12.97 4.27 23.39
N ASP A 7 -12.25 3.24 23.81
CA ASP A 7 -11.05 2.73 23.14
C ASP A 7 -11.20 2.72 21.62
N THR A 8 -10.50 3.65 20.96
CA THR A 8 -10.55 3.76 19.50
C THR A 8 -9.61 2.73 18.92
N HIS A 9 -10.17 1.70 18.28
CA HIS A 9 -9.41 0.69 17.58
C HIS A 9 -9.71 0.75 16.09
N ALA A 10 -8.66 0.70 15.28
CA ALA A 10 -8.76 0.50 13.85
C ALA A 10 -7.74 -0.56 13.43
N ARG A 11 -8.20 -1.54 12.66
CA ARG A 11 -7.34 -2.49 11.94
C ARG A 11 -7.45 -2.21 10.45
N LEU A 12 -6.35 -2.47 9.75
CA LEU A 12 -6.27 -2.29 8.31
C LEU A 12 -5.64 -3.55 7.72
N ASP A 13 -6.30 -4.12 6.73
CA ASP A 13 -5.81 -5.26 5.97
C ASP A 13 -5.58 -4.82 4.53
N LEU A 14 -4.48 -5.32 3.94
CA LEU A 14 -4.12 -5.11 2.55
C LEU A 14 -4.25 -6.44 1.80
N SER A 15 -5.15 -6.49 0.82
CA SER A 15 -5.49 -7.71 0.10
C SER A 15 -5.57 -7.50 -1.41
N GLU A 16 -5.71 -8.61 -2.14
CA GLU A 16 -5.87 -8.63 -3.61
C GLU A 16 -4.79 -7.83 -4.35
N LEU A 17 -3.54 -7.99 -3.93
CA LEU A 17 -2.42 -7.38 -4.62
C LEU A 17 -2.29 -7.97 -6.02
N ALA A 18 -2.30 -7.08 -7.01
CA ALA A 18 -2.07 -7.44 -8.39
C ALA A 18 -1.19 -6.37 -9.05
N VAL A 19 -0.20 -6.85 -9.81
CA VAL A 19 0.65 -6.01 -10.65
C VAL A 19 0.18 -6.15 -12.09
N ARG A 20 -0.01 -5.02 -12.77
CA ARG A 20 -0.16 -4.97 -14.22
C ARG A 20 1.10 -4.39 -14.82
N PRO A 21 1.71 -5.06 -15.82
CA PRO A 21 2.85 -4.51 -16.52
C PRO A 21 2.48 -3.24 -17.28
N PRO A 22 3.46 -2.38 -17.61
CA PRO A 22 3.26 -1.25 -18.51
C PRO A 22 2.69 -1.71 -19.86
N SER A 23 1.90 -0.83 -20.48
CA SER A 23 1.34 -1.06 -21.81
C SER A 23 1.40 0.24 -22.62
N SER A 24 1.03 0.19 -23.90
CA SER A 24 0.90 1.39 -24.73
C SER A 24 -0.10 2.42 -24.17
N ALA A 25 -0.97 2.02 -23.24
CA ALA A 25 -1.96 2.88 -22.59
C ALA A 25 -1.45 3.57 -21.31
N GLY A 26 -0.26 3.22 -20.79
CA GLY A 26 0.28 3.86 -19.59
C GLY A 26 1.29 3.02 -18.81
N PRO A 27 1.80 3.57 -17.68
CA PRO A 27 2.76 2.88 -16.82
C PRO A 27 2.14 1.62 -16.22
N GLY A 28 3.01 0.71 -15.76
CA GLY A 28 2.59 -0.43 -14.96
C GLY A 28 1.89 0.04 -13.69
N THR A 29 1.01 -0.78 -13.14
CA THR A 29 0.21 -0.38 -11.97
C THR A 29 0.19 -1.47 -10.91
N LEU A 30 0.23 -1.06 -9.65
CA LEU A 30 -0.05 -1.90 -8.50
C LEU A 30 -1.46 -1.61 -8.03
N SER A 31 -2.35 -2.60 -8.11
CA SER A 31 -3.69 -2.53 -7.55
C SER A 31 -3.79 -3.39 -6.30
N PHE A 32 -4.54 -2.91 -5.32
CA PHE A 32 -4.83 -3.64 -4.07
C PHE A 32 -6.09 -3.08 -3.42
N GLN A 33 -6.62 -3.83 -2.46
CA GLN A 33 -7.72 -3.42 -1.62
C GLN A 33 -7.23 -3.14 -0.20
N MET A 34 -7.78 -2.08 0.38
CA MET A 34 -7.60 -1.71 1.77
C MET A 34 -8.91 -1.97 2.50
N LYS A 35 -8.93 -2.93 3.44
CA LYS A 35 -10.09 -3.21 4.28
C LYS A 35 -9.85 -2.70 5.69
N ARG A 36 -10.67 -1.74 6.12
CA ARG A 36 -10.60 -1.12 7.45
C ARG A 36 -11.71 -1.68 8.32
N GLU A 37 -11.33 -2.12 9.52
CA GLU A 37 -12.25 -2.54 10.57
C GLU A 37 -12.10 -1.67 11.81
N GLY A 38 -13.18 -1.48 12.57
CA GLY A 38 -13.20 -0.70 13.81
C GLY A 38 -13.89 0.66 13.70
N ASN A 39 -13.78 1.44 14.77
CA ASN A 39 -14.57 2.66 15.00
C ASN A 39 -13.80 3.98 14.70
N ARG A 40 -12.56 3.87 14.20
CA ARG A 40 -11.67 4.99 13.88
C ARG A 40 -11.25 4.95 12.39
N SER A 41 -11.07 6.14 11.81
CA SER A 41 -10.43 6.32 10.50
C SER A 41 -8.92 6.06 10.58
N VAL A 42 -8.34 5.50 9.52
CA VAL A 42 -6.88 5.35 9.40
C VAL A 42 -6.33 6.38 8.43
N TYR A 43 -5.13 6.89 8.74
CA TYR A 43 -4.44 7.87 7.91
C TYR A 43 -2.93 7.65 7.96
N GLY A 44 -2.30 7.63 6.80
CA GLY A 44 -0.93 7.16 6.70
C GLY A 44 -0.39 7.16 5.29
N ASP A 45 0.79 6.56 5.14
CA ASP A 45 1.54 6.52 3.90
C ASP A 45 1.71 5.07 3.44
N LEU A 46 1.59 4.86 2.13
CA LEU A 46 1.86 3.61 1.45
C LEU A 46 3.25 3.63 0.85
N LEU A 47 3.97 2.53 1.03
CA LEU A 47 5.25 2.28 0.39
C LEU A 47 5.25 0.87 -0.20
N ALA A 48 5.48 0.77 -1.51
CA ALA A 48 5.71 -0.48 -2.20
C ALA A 48 7.19 -0.60 -2.56
N THR A 49 7.81 -1.69 -2.11
CA THR A 49 9.20 -2.03 -2.41
C THR A 49 9.26 -3.37 -3.12
N PHE A 50 10.17 -3.52 -4.07
CA PHE A 50 10.40 -4.77 -4.77
C PHE A 50 11.79 -5.31 -4.46
N THR A 51 11.88 -6.60 -4.19
CA THR A 51 13.15 -7.31 -3.97
C THR A 51 13.33 -8.36 -5.04
N THR A 52 14.40 -8.27 -5.83
CA THR A 52 14.73 -9.26 -6.86
C THR A 52 15.20 -10.57 -6.25
N THR A 53 15.21 -11.66 -7.03
CA THR A 53 15.83 -12.94 -6.62
C THR A 53 17.32 -12.82 -6.29
N ALA A 54 17.99 -11.80 -6.82
CA ALA A 54 19.38 -11.46 -6.49
C ALA A 54 19.53 -10.67 -5.17
N GLY A 55 18.43 -10.38 -4.46
CA GLY A 55 18.43 -9.67 -3.19
C GLY A 55 18.48 -8.14 -3.31
N VAL A 56 18.32 -7.58 -4.52
CA VAL A 56 18.33 -6.12 -4.72
C VAL A 56 16.95 -5.57 -4.43
N THR A 57 16.84 -4.68 -3.44
CA THR A 57 15.59 -4.02 -3.05
C THR A 57 15.53 -2.58 -3.55
N PHE A 58 14.41 -2.18 -4.16
CA PHE A 58 14.15 -0.81 -4.59
C PHE A 58 12.68 -0.41 -4.40
N GLU A 59 12.41 0.90 -4.29
CA GLU A 59 11.05 1.44 -4.24
C GLU A 59 10.41 1.39 -5.63
N VAL A 60 9.15 0.95 -5.69
CA VAL A 60 8.40 0.82 -6.94
C VAL A 60 7.11 1.62 -6.96
N ALA A 61 6.59 2.02 -5.79
CA ALA A 61 5.51 3.00 -5.69
C ALA A 61 5.45 3.57 -4.27
N ARG A 62 4.93 4.79 -4.16
CA ARG A 62 4.65 5.44 -2.88
C ARG A 62 3.42 6.33 -3.02
N ALA A 63 2.60 6.38 -1.98
CA ALA A 63 1.52 7.33 -1.87
C ALA A 63 1.42 7.84 -0.44
N GLY A 64 1.70 9.12 -0.23
CA GLY A 64 1.54 9.78 1.05
C GLY A 64 0.11 10.25 1.30
N GLY A 65 -0.29 10.34 2.56
CA GLY A 65 -1.57 10.93 2.96
C GLY A 65 -2.80 10.15 2.49
N VAL A 66 -2.75 8.82 2.56
CA VAL A 66 -3.87 7.95 2.23
C VAL A 66 -4.74 7.73 3.48
N ALA A 67 -6.02 8.09 3.35
CA ALA A 67 -7.03 7.92 4.38
C ALA A 67 -8.07 6.87 4.01
N VAL A 68 -8.55 6.11 4.99
CA VAL A 68 -9.78 5.32 4.89
C VAL A 68 -10.71 5.79 6.01
N TYR A 69 -11.75 6.53 5.62
CA TYR A 69 -12.69 7.18 6.56
C TYR A 69 -13.85 6.28 6.94
N VAL A 70 -14.36 6.42 8.16
CA VAL A 70 -15.70 5.91 8.52
C VAL A 70 -16.77 6.64 7.68
N PRO A 71 -17.81 5.96 7.14
CA PRO A 71 -18.16 4.55 7.32
C PRO A 71 -17.53 3.59 6.30
N ASN A 72 -16.72 4.07 5.36
CA ASN A 72 -16.16 3.25 4.29
C ASN A 72 -15.24 2.17 4.89
N ALA A 73 -15.64 0.90 4.69
CA ALA A 73 -14.90 -0.26 5.14
C ALA A 73 -13.86 -0.71 4.11
N GLU A 74 -14.03 -0.36 2.84
CA GLU A 74 -13.15 -0.78 1.75
C GLU A 74 -12.73 0.43 0.90
N ARG A 75 -11.47 0.44 0.48
CA ARG A 75 -10.95 1.34 -0.54
C ARG A 75 -10.09 0.55 -1.52
N ARG A 76 -10.44 0.61 -2.79
CA ARG A 76 -9.59 0.10 -3.88
C ARG A 76 -8.58 1.17 -4.25
N VAL A 77 -7.32 0.78 -4.38
CA VAL A 77 -6.22 1.70 -4.69
C VAL A 77 -5.46 1.17 -5.89
N GLN A 78 -5.07 2.09 -6.78
CA GLN A 78 -4.19 1.81 -7.91
C GLN A 78 -3.05 2.83 -7.87
N LEU A 79 -1.82 2.35 -7.79
CA LEU A 79 -0.61 3.18 -7.79
C LEU A 79 0.15 2.95 -9.10
N PRO A 80 0.58 4.01 -9.80
CA PRO A 80 1.50 3.86 -10.92
C PRO A 80 2.85 3.36 -10.40
N LEU A 81 3.40 2.35 -11.07
CA LEU A 81 4.72 1.81 -10.78
C LEU A 81 5.79 2.75 -11.37
N GLN A 82 6.79 3.05 -10.56
CA GLN A 82 7.99 3.78 -10.94
C GLN A 82 9.14 2.78 -11.00
N LEU A 83 9.41 2.28 -12.21
CA LEU A 83 10.51 1.35 -12.43
C LEU A 83 11.80 2.11 -12.75
N PRO A 84 12.98 1.60 -12.33
CA PRO A 84 14.26 2.15 -12.77
C PRO A 84 14.35 2.22 -14.31
N ALA A 85 15.07 3.22 -14.81
CA ALA A 85 15.24 3.42 -16.25
C ALA A 85 15.81 2.15 -16.92
N GLY A 86 15.14 1.66 -17.96
CA GLY A 86 15.50 0.45 -18.69
C GLY A 86 14.69 -0.80 -18.33
N ASN A 87 13.91 -0.78 -17.25
CA ASN A 87 13.03 -1.89 -16.89
C ASN A 87 11.62 -1.70 -17.46
N ALA A 88 11.25 -2.52 -18.44
CA ALA A 88 9.89 -2.56 -18.99
C ALA A 88 8.89 -3.31 -18.08
N THR A 89 9.36 -4.16 -17.17
CA THR A 89 8.54 -4.91 -16.22
C THR A 89 9.32 -5.22 -14.94
N LEU A 90 8.61 -5.59 -13.87
CA LEU A 90 9.23 -6.20 -12.70
C LEU A 90 9.75 -7.59 -13.07
N PRO A 91 11.00 -7.94 -12.73
CA PRO A 91 11.53 -9.29 -12.89
C PRO A 91 10.93 -10.23 -11.81
N GLN A 92 11.38 -11.49 -11.79
CA GLN A 92 11.05 -12.43 -10.72
C GLN A 92 11.54 -11.90 -9.36
N GLY A 93 10.70 -12.02 -8.32
CA GLY A 93 11.02 -11.54 -6.98
C GLY A 93 9.79 -11.33 -6.09
N THR A 94 9.94 -10.50 -5.07
CA THR A 94 8.88 -10.24 -4.08
C THR A 94 8.57 -8.75 -4.00
N LEU A 95 7.31 -8.39 -4.27
CA LEU A 95 6.77 -7.07 -4.01
C LEU A 95 6.19 -7.03 -2.59
N LYS A 96 6.65 -6.09 -1.76
CA LYS A 96 6.12 -5.83 -0.42
C LYS A 96 5.40 -4.49 -0.43
N LEU A 97 4.17 -4.45 0.09
CA LEU A 97 3.39 -3.25 0.30
C LEU A 97 3.21 -3.01 1.80
N ALA A 98 3.54 -1.82 2.28
CA ALA A 98 3.39 -1.43 3.67
C ALA A 98 2.56 -0.16 3.79
N PHE A 99 1.64 -0.13 4.76
CA PHE A 99 0.91 1.05 5.20
C PHE A 99 1.36 1.43 6.60
N ARG A 100 1.85 2.66 6.77
CA ARG A 100 2.30 3.19 8.07
C ARG A 100 1.52 4.44 8.44
N GLU A 101 1.29 4.67 9.73
CA GLU A 101 0.91 6.00 10.19
C GLU A 101 1.96 7.02 9.74
N ARG A 102 1.54 8.27 9.55
CA ARG A 102 2.49 9.32 9.17
C ARG A 102 3.57 9.49 10.25
N PRO A 103 4.79 9.92 9.89
CA PRO A 103 5.88 10.10 10.85
C PRO A 103 5.50 10.94 12.07
N GLU A 104 4.73 12.01 11.89
CA GLU A 104 4.24 12.87 12.97
C GLU A 104 3.24 12.20 13.93
N SER A 105 2.63 11.08 13.51
CA SER A 105 1.73 10.26 14.32
C SER A 105 2.44 9.05 14.94
N GLY A 106 3.77 8.94 14.77
CA GLY A 106 4.60 7.88 15.36
C GLY A 106 5.08 6.83 14.36
N GLY A 107 4.71 6.92 13.08
CA GLY A 107 5.29 6.08 12.02
C GLY A 107 4.95 4.59 12.12
N LYS A 108 3.96 4.21 12.94
CA LYS A 108 3.65 2.82 13.25
C LYS A 108 3.23 2.06 12.00
N LEU A 109 3.77 0.87 11.80
CA LEU A 109 3.27 -0.06 10.78
C LEU A 109 1.88 -0.56 11.18
N LEU A 110 0.88 -0.29 10.33
CA LEU A 110 -0.49 -0.74 10.57
C LEU A 110 -0.86 -1.96 9.74
N ALA A 111 -0.32 -2.07 8.53
CA ALA A 111 -0.58 -3.19 7.65
C ALA A 111 0.63 -3.44 6.75
N GLU A 112 0.92 -4.72 6.48
CA GLU A 112 1.86 -5.12 5.45
C GLU A 112 1.35 -6.36 4.73
N THR A 113 1.75 -6.51 3.48
CA THR A 113 1.46 -7.70 2.68
C THR A 113 2.51 -7.83 1.58
N SER A 114 2.64 -9.03 1.02
CA SER A 114 3.64 -9.32 -0.01
C SER A 114 3.04 -10.18 -1.12
N LEU A 115 3.55 -9.97 -2.34
CA LEU A 115 3.21 -10.71 -3.54
C LEU A 115 4.49 -11.23 -4.18
N ASN A 116 4.55 -12.54 -4.41
CA ASN A 116 5.65 -13.16 -5.15
C ASN A 116 5.33 -13.12 -6.64
N LEU A 117 6.25 -12.56 -7.42
CA LEU A 117 6.21 -12.57 -8.88
C LEU A 117 7.10 -13.70 -9.40
N PRO A 118 6.55 -14.69 -10.13
CA PRO A 118 7.31 -15.79 -10.70
C PRO A 118 8.19 -15.37 -11.89
#